data_AF-A0A3D0DDU0-F1
#
_entry.id   AF-A0A3D0DDU0-F1
#
_cell.length_a   1.000
_cell.length_b   1.000
_cell.length_c   1.000
_cell.angle_alpha   90.00
_cell.angle_beta   90.00
_cell.angle_gamma   90.00
#
_symmetry.space_group_name_H-M   'P 1'
#
loop_
_entity.id
_entity.type
_entity.pdbx_description
1 polymer ?
#
loop_
_entity_poly.entity_id
_entity_poly.type
_entity_poly.pdbx_seq_one_letter_code
_entity_poly.pdbx_strand_id
1 'polypeptide(L)' 'GANGQIITTSNHVGTHMDGEIHFHASGRSIGQVPMTEWIGPGAIVDISDAVDDYGLYSPEMLM' A
#
# COMPACT_ATOMS: atom_id res chain seq x y z
N GLY A 1 -29.71 -17.81 11.37
CA GLY A 1 -29.09 -16.84 12.29
C GLY A 1 -28.09 -16.02 11.52
N ALA A 2 -27.95 -14.74 11.82
CA ALA A 2 -26.88 -13.91 11.26
C ALA A 2 -25.68 -13.96 12.22
N ASN A 3 -24.51 -14.40 11.74
CA ASN A 3 -23.25 -14.30 12.49
C ASN A 3 -22.61 -12.96 12.14
N GLY A 4 -22.60 -12.03 13.09
CA GLY A 4 -21.90 -10.74 12.97
C GLY A 4 -20.67 -10.70 13.88
N GLN A 5 -19.64 -9.97 13.47
CA GLN A 5 -18.45 -9.69 14.27
C GLN A 5 -18.15 -8.20 14.23
N ILE A 6 -17.65 -7.67 15.35
CA ILE A 6 -17.09 -6.32 15.44
C ILE A 6 -15.58 -6.45 15.36
N ILE A 7 -14.97 -5.69 14.46
CA ILE A 7 -13.52 -5.67 14.26
C ILE A 7 -13.05 -4.24 14.52
N THR A 8 -12.00 -4.11 15.34
CA THR A 8 -11.31 -2.86 15.62
C THR A 8 -9.85 -3.01 15.22
N THR A 9 -9.36 -2.10 14.39
CA THR A 9 -7.98 -2.11 13.88
C THR A 9 -7.49 -0.67 13.71
N SER A 10 -6.18 -0.49 13.65
CA SER A 10 -5.61 0.76 13.11
C SER A 10 -5.66 0.75 11.58
N ASN A 11 -5.31 1.88 10.96
CA ASN A 11 -5.31 2.03 9.51
C ASN A 11 -4.17 1.26 8.80
N HIS A 12 -3.10 0.89 9.53
CA HIS A 12 -1.93 0.20 8.97
C HIS A 12 -1.86 -1.24 9.51
N VAL A 13 -2.80 -2.09 9.09
CA VAL A 13 -2.86 -3.51 9.46
C VAL A 13 -3.20 -4.36 8.23
N GLY A 14 -2.43 -5.42 8.00
CA GLY A 14 -2.61 -6.32 6.86
C GLY A 14 -2.35 -5.63 5.51
N THR A 15 -2.99 -6.11 4.45
CA THR A 15 -3.03 -5.41 3.17
C THR A 15 -3.86 -4.14 3.33
N HIS A 16 -3.23 -2.98 3.17
CA HIS A 16 -3.83 -1.67 3.39
C HIS A 16 -3.36 -0.67 2.33
N MET A 17 -3.83 0.58 2.43
CA MET A 17 -3.46 1.69 1.54
C MET A 17 -2.97 2.88 2.37
N ASP A 18 -1.88 3.49 1.93
CA ASP A 18 -1.36 4.74 2.50
C ASP A 18 -1.82 5.93 1.68
N GLY A 19 -2.54 6.85 2.32
CA GLY A 19 -2.91 8.15 1.73
C GLY A 19 -1.81 9.19 1.89
N GLU A 20 -1.92 10.31 1.19
CA GLU A 20 -0.89 11.37 1.16
C GLU A 20 -0.43 11.81 2.55
N ILE A 21 -1.38 12.02 3.48
CA ILE A 21 -1.08 12.47 4.85
C ILE A 21 -0.17 11.52 5.64
N HIS A 22 0.00 10.27 5.19
CA HIS A 22 0.91 9.32 5.85
C HIS A 22 2.37 9.83 5.83
N PHE A 23 2.78 10.50 4.75
CA PHE A 23 4.13 11.05 4.60
C PHE A 23 4.19 12.53 4.15
N HIS A 24 3.05 13.11 3.79
CA HIS A 24 2.93 14.51 3.39
C HIS A 24 1.89 15.23 4.26
N ALA A 25 2.33 15.93 5.31
CA ALA A 25 1.45 16.50 6.33
C ALA A 25 0.37 17.47 5.79
N SER A 26 0.61 18.11 4.64
CA SER A 26 -0.36 19.01 3.98
C SER A 26 -1.20 18.32 2.90
N GLY A 27 -1.11 16.99 2.78
CA GLY A 27 -1.82 16.20 1.80
C GLY A 27 -3.29 15.96 2.12
N ARG A 28 -3.96 15.30 1.18
CA ARG A 28 -5.35 14.86 1.30
C ARG A 28 -5.46 13.63 2.20
N SER A 29 -6.49 13.59 3.04
CA SER A 29 -6.88 12.34 3.71
C SER A 29 -7.42 11.33 2.68
N ILE A 30 -7.37 10.04 2.99
CA ILE A 30 -7.74 8.98 2.05
C ILE A 30 -9.18 9.12 1.51
N GLY A 31 -10.11 9.63 2.32
CA GLY A 31 -11.50 9.88 1.92
C GLY A 31 -11.70 11.09 1.00
N GLN A 32 -10.68 11.91 0.77
CA GLN A 32 -10.71 13.09 -0.10
C GLN A 32 -10.05 12.84 -1.47
N VAL A 33 -9.35 11.72 -1.64
CA VAL A 33 -8.73 11.34 -2.92
C VAL A 33 -9.81 10.81 -3.88
N PRO A 34 -9.94 11.36 -5.10
CA PRO A 34 -10.89 10.87 -6.10
C PRO A 34 -10.69 9.38 -6.41
N MET A 35 -11.79 8.64 -6.55
CA MET A 35 -11.75 7.19 -6.83
C MET A 35 -10.96 6.84 -8.10
N THR A 36 -10.98 7.71 -9.10
CA THR A 36 -10.25 7.52 -10.36
C THR A 36 -8.74 7.51 -10.18
N GLU A 37 -8.20 8.11 -9.12
CA GLU A 37 -6.77 8.07 -8.82
C GLU A 37 -6.35 6.72 -8.20
N TRP A 38 -7.30 5.94 -7.65
CA TRP A 38 -7.05 4.61 -7.09
C TRP A 38 -7.09 3.48 -8.13
N ILE A 39 -7.41 3.80 -9.38
CA ILE A 39 -7.63 2.81 -10.45
C ILE A 39 -6.70 3.11 -11.61
N GLY A 40 -5.81 2.19 -11.92
CA GLY A 40 -4.87 2.34 -13.02
C GLY A 40 -4.13 1.05 -13.37
N PRO A 41 -3.32 1.06 -14.45
CA PRO A 41 -2.45 -0.06 -14.78
C PRO A 41 -1.37 -0.24 -13.70
N GLY A 42 -1.09 -1.49 -13.34
CA GLY A 42 0.04 -1.87 -12.48
C GLY A 42 1.06 -2.69 -13.26
N ALA A 43 2.31 -2.65 -12.83
CA ALA A 43 3.37 -3.52 -13.33
C ALA A 43 3.85 -4.45 -12.20
N ILE A 44 4.27 -5.66 -12.58
CA ILE A 44 4.88 -6.63 -11.66
C ILE A 44 6.34 -6.76 -12.08
N VAL A 45 7.26 -6.49 -11.15
CA VAL A 45 8.69 -6.76 -11.29
C VAL A 45 9.04 -7.86 -10.31
N ASP A 46 9.47 -9.01 -10.82
CA ASP A 46 9.90 -10.13 -9.99
C ASP A 46 11.40 -10.01 -9.70
N ILE A 47 11.74 -9.73 -8.45
CA ILE A 47 13.11 -9.66 -7.93
C ILE A 47 13.35 -10.73 -6.86
N SER A 48 12.55 -11.80 -6.85
CA SER A 48 12.56 -12.80 -5.77
C SER A 48 13.88 -13.56 -5.64
N ASP A 49 14.69 -13.62 -6.69
CA ASP A 49 16.02 -14.22 -6.71
C ASP A 49 17.14 -13.29 -6.23
N ALA A 50 16.84 -12.01 -6.03
CA ALA A 50 17.82 -10.96 -5.76
C ALA A 50 17.63 -10.26 -4.39
N VAL A 51 16.68 -10.71 -3.56
CA VAL A 51 16.37 -10.11 -2.24
C VAL A 51 16.54 -11.11 -1.09
N ASP A 52 16.85 -10.58 0.10
CA ASP A 52 16.87 -11.30 1.39
C ASP A 52 16.20 -10.45 2.50
N ASP A 53 16.10 -10.98 3.72
CA ASP A 53 15.37 -10.35 4.85
C ASP A 53 15.81 -8.90 5.17
N TYR A 54 17.06 -8.54 4.90
CA TYR A 54 17.62 -7.20 5.18
C TYR A 54 18.26 -6.57 3.95
N GLY A 55 17.96 -7.11 2.76
CA GLY A 55 18.52 -6.70 1.50
C GLY A 55 18.05 -5.30 1.10
N LEU A 56 18.93 -4.57 0.41
CA LEU A 56 18.57 -3.31 -0.22
C LEU A 56 18.29 -3.57 -1.70
N TYR A 57 17.10 -3.20 -2.16
CA TYR A 57 16.82 -3.18 -3.59
C TYR A 57 17.30 -1.86 -4.20
N SER A 58 17.82 -1.90 -5.42
CA SER A 58 18.29 -0.72 -6.16
C SER A 58 17.63 -0.65 -7.55
N PRO A 59 17.64 0.53 -8.21
CA PRO A 59 17.06 0.68 -9.54
C PRO A 59 17.63 -0.29 -10.59
N GLU A 60 18.90 -0.67 -10.47
CA GLU A 60 19.57 -1.59 -11.39
C GLU A 60 18.99 -3.01 -11.38
N MET A 61 18.27 -3.38 -10.32
CA MET A 61 17.60 -4.69 -10.18
C MET A 61 16.28 -4.76 -10.94
N LEU A 62 15.78 -3.65 -11.48
CA LEU A 62 14.49 -3.57 -12.16
C LEU A 62 14.60 -3.67 -13.70
N MET A 63 15.81 -3.88 -14.23
CA MET A 63 16.11 -3.88 -15.68
C MET A 63 16.19 -5.28 -16.29
#